data_AF-A0AAE4FJ11-F1
#
_entry.id   AF-A0AAE4FJ11-F1
#
_cell.length_a   1.000
_cell.length_b   1.000
_cell.length_c   1.000
_cell.angle_alpha   90.00
_cell.angle_beta   90.00
_cell.angle_gamma   90.00
#
_symmetry.space_group_name_H-M   'P 1'
#
loop_
_entity.id
_entity.type
_entity.pdbx_description
1 polymer ?
#
loop_
_entity_poly.entity_id
_entity_poly.type
_entity_poly.pdbx_seq_one_letter_code
_entity_poly.pdbx_strand_id
1 'polypeptide(L)'
;MNNHCRNCCNNCRGKLCASKVSIFQNLNDEELLEVVKTINHKEYNRGDIIFTEGNMANTLYFINEGNIKLYKYTKDGKEQILHVLSEGEFFGELDLIKPSKYGFNSKAIVNSKICTLTKDEMKDIIMRKPEIGIKVLETVGERVSKIENLVQNLATNDVDSRLAYLLIDLMERYGEIIEKNISIKSPLSREDMANYIGVTRETISRKLKKFEDEKLIKIAGKRNIIILDEEVLKNYI
;
A
#
# COMPACT_ATOMS: atom_id res chain seq x y z
N MET A 1 12.09 -11.11 25.66
CA MET A 1 12.36 -10.22 26.80
C MET A 1 11.60 -8.93 26.58
N ASN A 2 10.85 -8.49 27.59
CA ASN A 2 9.87 -7.40 27.54
C ASN A 2 10.52 -6.04 27.28
N ASN A 3 10.41 -5.52 26.05
CA ASN A 3 10.67 -4.12 25.75
C ASN A 3 9.40 -3.31 26.00
N HIS A 4 9.19 -2.86 27.24
CA HIS A 4 8.22 -1.81 27.55
C HIS A 4 8.70 -0.49 26.94
N CYS A 5 8.25 -0.22 25.71
CA CYS A 5 8.37 1.08 25.09
C CYS A 5 7.51 2.09 25.89
N ARG A 6 8.16 3.03 26.58
CA ARG A 6 7.51 4.09 27.37
C ARG A 6 6.67 5.08 26.53
N ASN A 7 6.80 5.03 25.20
CA ASN A 7 6.03 5.84 24.23
C ASN A 7 5.04 5.00 23.40
N CYS A 8 4.78 3.74 23.77
CA CYS A 8 3.66 3.01 23.18
C CYS A 8 2.35 3.60 23.69
N CYS A 9 1.46 3.99 22.78
CA CYS A 9 0.06 4.20 23.10
C CYS A 9 -0.42 2.99 23.92
N ASN A 10 -1.03 3.21 25.09
CA ASN A 10 -1.46 2.15 26.02
C ASN A 10 -2.43 1.12 25.39
N ASN A 11 -2.90 1.36 24.16
CA ASN A 11 -3.78 0.50 23.37
C ASN A 11 -3.08 -0.22 22.18
N CYS A 12 -1.81 0.06 21.90
CA CYS A 12 -1.07 -0.68 20.88
C CYS A 12 -0.80 -2.09 21.40
N ARG A 13 -1.46 -3.11 20.83
CA ARG A 13 -1.33 -4.55 21.15
C ARG A 13 0.07 -5.11 20.84
N GLY A 14 1.12 -4.52 21.41
CA GLY A 14 2.52 -4.95 21.27
C GLY A 14 3.18 -4.64 19.92
N LYS A 15 2.51 -3.93 18.99
CA LYS A 15 3.10 -3.49 17.70
C LYS A 15 3.17 -1.97 17.63
N LEU A 16 4.31 -1.45 17.20
CA LEU A 16 4.54 -0.02 16.96
C LEU A 16 3.52 0.48 15.93
N CYS A 17 2.77 1.54 16.24
CA CYS A 17 1.75 2.09 15.33
C CYS A 17 2.34 2.51 13.97
N ALA A 18 3.61 2.94 13.96
CA ALA A 18 4.39 3.20 12.75
C ALA A 18 4.55 1.98 11.82
N SER A 19 4.55 0.74 12.34
CA SER A 19 4.73 -0.46 11.51
C SER A 19 3.54 -0.78 10.62
N LYS A 20 2.38 -0.14 10.85
CA LYS A 20 1.22 -0.24 9.96
C LYS A 20 1.32 0.71 8.76
N VAL A 21 2.21 1.70 8.80
CA VAL A 21 2.34 2.69 7.73
C VAL A 21 3.25 2.14 6.65
N SER A 22 2.73 2.01 5.42
CA SER A 22 3.45 1.34 4.32
C SER A 22 4.80 1.99 4.00
N ILE A 23 4.96 3.29 4.24
CA ILE A 23 6.24 4.00 3.99
C ILE A 23 7.35 3.57 4.95
N PHE A 24 7.01 2.96 6.09
CA PHE A 24 7.96 2.47 7.10
C PHE A 24 8.13 0.95 7.09
N GLN A 25 7.58 0.25 6.08
CA GLN A 25 7.55 -1.21 6.05
C GLN A 25 8.95 -1.86 5.98
N ASN A 26 9.93 -1.18 5.39
CA ASN A 26 11.31 -1.67 5.25
C ASN A 26 12.20 -1.29 6.45
N LEU A 27 11.66 -0.59 7.45
CA LEU A 27 12.39 -0.23 8.66
C LEU A 27 12.46 -1.41 9.63
N ASN A 28 13.62 -1.62 10.24
CA ASN A 28 13.77 -2.59 11.33
C ASN A 28 13.20 -2.04 12.65
N ASP A 29 13.15 -2.87 13.69
CA ASP A 29 12.58 -2.48 14.98
C ASP A 29 13.29 -1.29 15.63
N GLU A 30 14.62 -1.18 15.51
CA GLU A 30 15.38 -0.06 16.08
C GLU A 30 15.13 1.26 15.35
N GLU A 31 14.95 1.21 14.03
CA GLU A 31 14.60 2.35 13.19
C GLU A 31 13.15 2.79 13.43
N LEU A 32 12.21 1.84 13.49
CA LEU A 32 10.82 2.12 13.85
C LEU A 32 10.71 2.75 15.24
N LEU A 33 11.54 2.32 16.21
CA LEU A 33 11.58 2.95 17.52
C LEU A 33 12.01 4.42 17.46
N GLU A 34 12.91 4.80 16.56
CA GLU A 34 13.25 6.22 16.38
C GLU A 34 12.09 7.03 15.84
N VAL A 35 11.34 6.47 14.89
CA VAL A 35 10.13 7.13 14.36
C VAL A 35 9.06 7.27 15.45
N VAL A 36 8.81 6.21 16.21
CA VAL A 36 7.81 6.19 17.29
C VAL A 36 8.17 7.12 18.45
N LYS A 37 9.44 7.34 18.75
CA LYS A 37 9.87 8.31 19.76
C LYS A 37 9.48 9.74 19.41
N THR A 38 9.40 10.07 18.13
CA THR A 38 9.09 11.42 17.62
C THR A 38 7.61 11.57 17.25
N ILE A 39 6.87 10.47 17.09
CA ILE A 39 5.43 10.50 16.83
C ILE A 39 4.68 11.16 18.00
N ASN A 40 3.82 12.11 17.65
CA ASN A 40 2.88 12.72 18.58
C ASN A 40 1.54 11.98 18.55
N HIS A 41 0.87 11.90 19.69
CA HIS A 41 -0.44 11.27 19.81
C HIS A 41 -1.51 12.34 20.03
N LYS A 42 -2.59 12.28 19.24
CA LYS A 42 -3.72 13.20 19.32
C LYS A 42 -5.02 12.41 19.44
N GLU A 43 -5.88 12.88 20.33
CA GLU A 43 -7.24 12.36 20.47
C GLU A 43 -8.21 13.38 19.90
N TYR A 44 -9.20 12.89 19.16
CA TYR A 44 -10.25 13.70 18.57
C TYR A 44 -11.60 13.10 18.95
N ASN A 45 -12.52 13.93 19.41
CA ASN A 45 -13.89 13.53 19.63
C ASN A 45 -14.64 13.46 18.30
N ARG A 46 -15.75 12.70 18.31
CA ARG A 46 -16.70 12.72 17.20
C ARG A 46 -17.12 14.16 16.88
N GLY A 47 -16.87 14.59 15.66
CA GLY A 47 -17.22 15.92 15.19
C GLY A 47 -16.03 16.86 15.02
N ASP A 48 -14.89 16.55 15.62
CA ASP A 48 -13.71 17.43 15.59
C ASP A 48 -13.12 17.53 14.18
N ILE A 49 -12.72 18.74 13.80
CA ILE A 49 -12.00 19.03 12.57
C ILE A 49 -10.50 18.87 12.84
N ILE A 50 -9.84 18.03 12.05
CA ILE A 50 -8.40 17.74 12.18
C ILE A 50 -7.59 18.79 11.42
N PHE A 51 -8.04 19.11 10.19
CA PHE A 51 -7.56 20.23 9.41
C PHE A 51 -8.61 20.67 8.39
N THR A 52 -8.42 21.87 7.86
CA THR A 52 -9.30 22.49 6.87
C THR A 52 -8.54 22.68 5.56
N GLU A 53 -9.28 22.57 4.44
CA GLU A 53 -8.77 22.83 3.10
C GLU A 53 -8.13 24.22 3.00
N GLY A 54 -6.98 24.30 2.33
CA GLY A 54 -6.26 25.56 2.12
C GLY A 54 -5.30 25.98 3.23
N ASN A 55 -5.36 25.35 4.42
CA ASN A 55 -4.32 25.53 5.44
C ASN A 55 -2.99 24.91 4.98
N MET A 56 -1.88 25.41 5.53
CA MET A 56 -0.56 24.82 5.29
C MET A 56 -0.54 23.37 5.78
N ALA A 57 -0.02 22.49 4.93
CA ALA A 57 0.08 21.08 5.23
C ALA A 57 1.55 20.72 5.50
N ASN A 58 1.79 20.09 6.65
CA ASN A 58 3.13 19.74 7.11
C ASN A 58 3.14 18.47 7.99
N THR A 59 2.04 17.73 8.03
CA THR A 59 1.83 16.66 9.01
C THR A 59 1.29 15.42 8.31
N LEU A 60 1.96 14.28 8.53
CA LEU A 60 1.45 12.95 8.25
C LEU A 60 0.58 12.50 9.42
N TYR A 61 -0.58 11.94 9.10
CA TYR A 61 -1.55 11.41 10.05
C TYR A 61 -1.74 9.93 9.82
N PHE A 62 -1.84 9.14 10.88
CA PHE A 62 -2.19 7.72 10.78
C PHE A 62 -3.14 7.31 11.90
N ILE A 63 -4.15 6.53 11.52
CA ILE A 63 -5.29 6.23 12.37
C ILE A 63 -4.93 5.02 13.21
N ASN A 64 -4.77 5.24 14.51
CA ASN A 64 -4.56 4.16 15.45
C ASN A 64 -5.87 3.55 15.92
N GLU A 65 -6.92 4.37 16.06
CA GLU A 65 -8.26 3.96 16.46
C GLU A 65 -9.28 4.96 15.89
N GLY A 66 -10.45 4.48 15.45
CA GLY A 66 -11.55 5.32 14.96
C GLY A 66 -11.61 5.46 13.44
N ASN A 67 -12.36 6.47 12.97
CA ASN A 67 -12.62 6.71 11.56
C ASN A 67 -12.62 8.19 11.23
N ILE A 68 -11.91 8.54 10.15
CA ILE A 68 -11.71 9.91 9.69
C ILE A 68 -12.33 10.08 8.32
N LYS A 69 -13.16 11.11 8.16
CA LYS A 69 -13.77 11.49 6.88
C LYS A 69 -12.95 12.59 6.23
N LEU A 70 -12.49 12.36 5.01
CA LEU A 70 -11.91 13.35 4.13
C LEU A 70 -12.98 13.86 3.16
N TYR A 71 -13.14 15.18 3.05
CA TYR A 71 -14.24 15.77 2.28
C TYR A 71 -13.91 17.15 1.70
N LYS A 72 -14.65 17.56 0.68
CA LYS A 72 -14.64 18.91 0.09
C LYS A 72 -16.04 19.51 0.11
N TYR A 73 -16.13 20.82 -0.05
CA TYR A 73 -17.38 21.46 -0.41
C TYR A 73 -17.45 21.67 -1.93
N THR A 74 -18.59 21.34 -2.54
CA THR A 74 -18.87 21.69 -3.93
C THR A 74 -19.06 23.21 -4.07
N LYS A 75 -19.09 23.71 -5.32
CA LYS A 75 -19.35 25.14 -5.58
C LYS A 75 -20.67 25.63 -4.96
N ASP A 76 -21.64 24.75 -4.81
CA ASP A 76 -22.94 25.04 -4.22
C ASP A 76 -22.97 24.84 -2.69
N GLY A 77 -21.80 24.63 -2.06
CA GLY A 77 -21.67 24.47 -0.61
C GLY A 77 -22.07 23.09 -0.07
N LYS A 78 -22.32 22.09 -0.93
CA LYS A 78 -22.65 20.74 -0.47
C LYS A 78 -21.38 19.99 -0.08
N GLU A 79 -21.44 19.27 1.03
CA GLU A 79 -20.35 18.39 1.46
C GLU A 79 -20.25 17.16 0.53
N GLN A 80 -19.06 16.91 -0.02
CA GLN A 80 -18.74 15.74 -0.82
C GLN A 80 -17.64 14.94 -0.12
N ILE A 81 -17.97 13.71 0.30
CA ILE A 81 -17.02 12.78 0.89
C ILE A 81 -16.09 12.25 -0.20
N LEU A 82 -14.78 12.32 0.05
CA LEU A 82 -13.76 11.73 -0.82
C LEU A 82 -13.41 10.33 -0.34
N HIS A 83 -13.09 10.20 0.94
CA HIS A 83 -12.69 8.94 1.57
C HIS A 83 -13.12 8.89 3.03
N VAL A 84 -13.34 7.67 3.54
CA VAL A 84 -13.44 7.40 4.97
C VAL A 84 -12.32 6.45 5.32
N LEU A 85 -11.38 6.94 6.13
CA LEU A 85 -10.20 6.23 6.55
C LEU A 85 -10.44 5.54 7.90
N SER A 86 -9.83 4.38 8.08
CA SER A 86 -9.99 3.47 9.22
C SER A 86 -8.64 3.12 9.85
N GLU A 87 -8.66 2.35 10.94
CA GLU A 87 -7.46 1.89 11.63
C GLU A 87 -6.40 1.31 10.68
N GLY A 88 -5.16 1.78 10.80
CA GLY A 88 -4.02 1.38 9.97
C GLY A 88 -3.83 2.22 8.71
N GLU A 89 -4.83 3.00 8.31
CA GLU A 89 -4.70 3.92 7.17
C GLU A 89 -4.03 5.24 7.58
N PHE A 90 -3.42 5.91 6.61
CA PHE A 90 -2.68 7.15 6.78
C PHE A 90 -3.02 8.16 5.68
N PHE A 91 -2.72 9.44 5.92
CA PHE A 91 -2.93 10.55 4.99
C PHE A 91 -2.00 11.73 5.30
N GLY A 92 -1.74 12.59 4.32
CA GLY A 92 -0.83 13.74 4.45
C GLY A 92 0.61 13.45 4.01
N GLU A 93 0.82 12.33 3.31
CA GLU A 93 2.11 11.84 2.84
C GLU A 93 2.77 12.76 1.80
N LEU A 94 1.98 13.42 0.95
CA LEU A 94 2.47 14.37 -0.05
C LEU A 94 3.11 15.60 0.62
N ASP A 95 2.59 15.96 1.78
CA ASP A 95 2.93 17.20 2.50
C ASP A 95 4.28 17.08 3.23
N LEU A 96 4.75 15.84 3.47
CA LEU A 96 6.10 15.58 3.98
C LEU A 96 7.19 15.94 2.95
N ILE A 97 6.91 15.78 1.66
CA ILE A 97 7.91 15.93 0.60
C ILE A 97 8.02 17.41 0.19
N LYS A 98 6.89 18.02 -0.18
CA LYS A 98 6.85 19.40 -0.69
C LYS A 98 5.92 20.26 0.18
N PRO A 99 6.32 21.50 0.53
CA PRO A 99 5.39 22.44 1.15
C PRO A 99 4.14 22.58 0.27
N SER A 100 2.98 22.36 0.87
CA SER A 100 1.70 22.31 0.20
C SER A 100 0.61 22.89 1.10
N LYS A 101 -0.61 22.96 0.56
CA LYS A 101 -1.82 23.23 1.33
C LYS A 101 -2.68 21.99 1.32
N TYR A 102 -3.44 21.76 2.38
CA TYR A 102 -4.41 20.67 2.41
C TYR A 102 -5.40 20.82 1.26
N GLY A 103 -5.48 19.78 0.44
CA GLY A 103 -6.37 19.74 -0.72
C GLY A 103 -7.81 19.40 -0.34
N PHE A 104 -8.14 19.14 0.91
CA PHE A 104 -9.46 18.74 1.39
C PHE A 104 -9.55 19.01 2.90
N ASN A 105 -10.75 18.85 3.45
CA ASN A 105 -11.03 18.95 4.89
C ASN A 105 -10.98 17.56 5.53
N SER A 106 -10.71 17.51 6.83
CA SER A 106 -10.65 16.26 7.60
C SER A 106 -11.45 16.36 8.90
N LYS A 107 -12.29 15.36 9.18
CA LYS A 107 -13.17 15.32 10.35
C LYS A 107 -13.26 13.93 10.98
N ALA A 108 -13.18 13.85 12.30
CA ALA A 108 -13.44 12.62 13.04
C ALA A 108 -14.95 12.33 13.06
N ILE A 109 -15.37 11.15 12.58
CA ILE A 109 -16.79 10.74 12.56
C ILE A 109 -17.19 9.85 13.74
N VAL A 110 -16.18 9.41 14.50
CA VAL A 110 -16.24 8.74 15.80
C VAL A 110 -15.07 9.24 16.66
N ASN A 111 -15.07 8.97 17.96
CA ASN A 111 -13.90 9.23 18.79
C ASN A 111 -12.69 8.49 18.22
N SER A 112 -11.59 9.19 17.99
CA SER A 112 -10.46 8.69 17.21
C SER A 112 -9.14 9.02 17.90
N LYS A 113 -8.21 8.06 17.85
CA LYS A 113 -6.81 8.25 18.26
C LYS A 113 -5.95 8.25 17.01
N ILE A 114 -5.32 9.38 16.77
CA ILE A 114 -4.50 9.62 15.58
C ILE A 114 -3.08 9.89 16.06
N CYS A 115 -2.13 9.31 15.36
CA CYS A 115 -0.74 9.64 15.57
C CYS A 115 -0.28 10.55 14.43
N THR A 116 0.61 11.49 14.74
CA THR A 116 1.05 12.52 13.82
C THR A 116 2.56 12.64 13.79
N LEU A 117 3.12 12.81 12.59
CA LEU A 117 4.53 13.08 12.35
C LEU A 117 4.65 14.28 11.41
N THR A 118 5.28 15.36 11.87
CA THR A 118 5.48 16.55 11.06
C THR A 118 6.64 16.37 10.08
N LYS A 119 6.68 17.22 9.05
CA LYS A 119 7.77 17.28 8.07
C LYS A 119 9.12 17.54 8.74
N ASP A 120 9.17 18.48 9.67
CA ASP A 120 10.41 18.84 10.35
C ASP A 120 10.88 17.70 11.26
N GLU A 121 9.96 17.04 11.96
CA GLU A 121 10.26 15.83 12.74
C GLU A 121 10.80 14.69 11.87
N MET A 122 10.18 14.44 10.71
CA MET A 122 10.68 13.45 9.75
C MET A 122 12.07 13.81 9.23
N LYS A 123 12.28 15.09 8.90
CA LYS A 123 13.58 15.61 8.46
C LYS A 123 14.64 15.39 9.55
N ASP A 124 14.33 15.67 10.80
CA ASP A 124 15.26 15.49 11.92
C ASP A 124 15.58 14.01 12.15
N ILE A 125 14.61 13.09 11.99
CA ILE A 125 14.87 11.65 12.02
C ILE A 125 15.86 11.25 10.92
N ILE A 126 15.63 11.68 9.68
CA ILE A 126 16.50 11.37 8.54
C ILE A 126 17.90 11.95 8.74
N MET A 127 18.02 13.19 9.26
CA MET A 127 19.31 13.82 9.52
C MET A 127 20.10 13.10 10.62
N ARG A 128 19.44 12.50 11.60
CA ARG A 128 20.08 11.71 12.67
C ARG A 128 20.42 10.28 12.23
N LYS A 129 19.55 9.66 11.41
CA LYS A 129 19.70 8.29 10.89
C LYS A 129 19.40 8.27 9.39
N PRO A 130 20.38 8.60 8.53
CA PRO A 130 20.20 8.67 7.09
C PRO A 130 19.69 7.37 6.46
N GLU A 131 19.99 6.22 7.05
CA GLU A 131 19.54 4.89 6.62
C GLU A 131 18.01 4.78 6.57
N ILE A 132 17.31 5.46 7.50
CA ILE A 132 15.83 5.54 7.50
C ILE A 132 15.35 6.24 6.24
N GLY A 133 16.01 7.34 5.85
CA GLY A 133 15.68 8.08 4.64
C GLY A 133 15.88 7.25 3.37
N ILE A 134 16.98 6.48 3.31
CA ILE A 134 17.27 5.59 2.17
C ILE A 134 16.18 4.52 2.04
N LYS A 135 15.84 3.82 3.14
CA LYS A 135 14.80 2.77 3.13
C LYS A 135 13.41 3.30 2.77
N VAL A 136 13.10 4.51 3.20
CA VAL A 136 11.88 5.21 2.80
C VAL A 136 11.90 5.50 1.29
N LEU A 137 13.04 5.96 0.74
CA LEU A 137 13.18 6.19 -0.70
C LEU A 137 13.09 4.89 -1.51
N GLU A 138 13.70 3.80 -1.05
CA GLU A 138 13.56 2.46 -1.65
C GLU A 138 12.09 2.03 -1.70
N THR A 139 11.38 2.18 -0.59
CA THR A 139 9.94 1.87 -0.49
C THR A 139 9.12 2.70 -1.48
N VAL A 140 9.44 3.99 -1.66
CA VAL A 140 8.78 4.85 -2.65
C VAL A 140 9.13 4.41 -4.07
N GLY A 141 10.40 4.11 -4.35
CA GLY A 141 10.87 3.61 -5.64
C GLY A 141 10.17 2.33 -6.07
N GLU A 142 10.06 1.35 -5.17
CA GLU A 142 9.31 0.11 -5.41
C GLU A 142 7.84 0.38 -5.78
N ARG A 143 7.20 1.37 -5.15
CA ARG A 143 5.82 1.75 -5.46
C ARG A 143 5.71 2.41 -6.83
N VAL A 144 6.67 3.26 -7.19
CA VAL A 144 6.73 3.88 -8.53
C VAL A 144 6.90 2.80 -9.59
N SER A 145 7.85 1.88 -9.45
CA SER A 145 8.06 0.79 -10.41
C SER A 145 6.83 -0.11 -10.55
N LYS A 146 6.11 -0.41 -9.46
CA LYS A 146 4.83 -1.14 -9.53
C LYS A 146 3.76 -0.39 -10.33
N ILE A 147 3.69 0.94 -10.20
CA ILE A 147 2.77 1.77 -10.96
C ILE A 147 3.18 1.84 -12.44
N GLU A 148 4.47 2.02 -12.73
CA GLU A 148 5.00 2.01 -14.11
C GLU A 148 4.70 0.69 -14.81
N ASN A 149 4.95 -0.43 -14.13
CA ASN A 149 4.63 -1.75 -14.66
C ASN A 149 3.13 -1.94 -14.86
N LEU A 150 2.29 -1.46 -13.94
CA LEU A 150 0.84 -1.48 -14.15
C LEU A 150 0.44 -0.66 -15.37
N VAL A 151 1.00 0.54 -15.54
CA VAL A 151 0.74 1.41 -16.70
C VAL A 151 1.21 0.74 -17.99
N GLN A 152 2.42 0.18 -18.02
CA GLN A 152 2.94 -0.56 -19.17
C GLN A 152 2.03 -1.73 -19.52
N ASN A 153 1.61 -2.52 -18.53
CA ASN A 153 0.67 -3.60 -18.74
C ASN A 153 -0.67 -3.09 -19.30
N LEU A 154 -1.24 -2.02 -18.75
CA LEU A 154 -2.48 -1.46 -19.28
C LEU A 154 -2.32 -0.86 -20.69
N ALA A 155 -1.12 -0.39 -21.04
CA ALA A 155 -0.78 0.19 -22.33
C ALA A 155 -0.37 -0.86 -23.38
N THR A 156 0.03 -2.08 -23.00
CA THR A 156 0.29 -3.15 -23.96
C THR A 156 -1.03 -3.64 -24.55
N ASN A 157 -1.15 -3.53 -25.88
CA ASN A 157 -2.27 -4.12 -26.60
C ASN A 157 -2.27 -5.65 -26.54
N ASP A 158 -1.16 -6.27 -26.11
CA ASP A 158 -1.07 -7.72 -25.98
C ASP A 158 -1.55 -8.20 -24.61
N VAL A 159 -2.60 -9.01 -24.65
CA VAL A 159 -3.17 -9.66 -23.47
C VAL A 159 -2.24 -10.77 -22.96
N ASP A 160 -1.43 -11.38 -23.83
CA ASP A 160 -0.51 -12.46 -23.44
C ASP A 160 0.64 -11.92 -22.59
N SER A 161 1.27 -10.81 -23.00
CA SER A 161 2.25 -10.08 -22.16
C SER A 161 1.72 -9.73 -20.77
N ARG A 162 0.51 -9.17 -20.69
CA ARG A 162 -0.11 -8.82 -19.39
C ARG A 162 -0.36 -10.04 -18.51
N LEU A 163 -0.80 -11.15 -19.11
CA LEU A 163 -1.02 -12.40 -18.39
C LEU A 163 0.30 -12.97 -17.86
N ALA A 164 1.35 -12.98 -18.68
CA ALA A 164 2.68 -13.43 -18.27
C ALA A 164 3.21 -12.58 -17.11
N TYR A 165 3.09 -11.26 -17.20
CA TYR A 165 3.46 -10.35 -16.12
C TYR A 165 2.69 -10.64 -14.82
N LEU A 166 1.37 -10.80 -14.89
CA LEU A 166 0.56 -11.13 -13.71
C LEU A 166 1.00 -12.46 -13.08
N LEU A 167 1.30 -13.48 -13.89
CA LEU A 167 1.73 -14.77 -13.39
C LEU A 167 3.09 -14.70 -12.70
N ILE A 168 4.03 -13.91 -13.24
CA ILE A 168 5.34 -13.67 -12.63
C ILE A 168 5.21 -12.88 -11.31
N ASP A 169 4.41 -11.81 -11.26
CA ASP A 169 4.19 -11.06 -10.01
C ASP A 169 3.53 -11.95 -8.93
N LEU A 170 2.58 -12.80 -9.31
CA LEU A 170 1.98 -13.77 -8.39
C LEU A 170 2.97 -14.85 -7.94
N MET A 171 3.89 -15.26 -8.82
CA MET A 171 4.94 -16.23 -8.53
C MET A 171 5.93 -15.68 -7.51
N GLU A 172 6.41 -14.44 -7.70
CA GLU A 172 7.37 -13.80 -6.79
C GLU A 172 6.78 -13.60 -5.38
N ARG A 173 5.47 -13.34 -5.28
CA ARG A 173 4.80 -13.04 -4.01
C ARG A 173 4.24 -14.26 -3.28
N TYR A 174 3.78 -15.26 -4.02
CA TYR A 174 3.00 -16.39 -3.49
C TYR A 174 3.49 -17.76 -3.98
N GLY A 175 4.58 -17.80 -4.74
CA GLY A 175 5.17 -19.02 -5.26
C GLY A 175 5.82 -19.85 -4.17
N GLU A 176 5.51 -21.14 -4.15
CA GLU A 176 6.20 -22.14 -3.36
C GLU A 176 6.90 -23.13 -4.31
N ILE A 177 8.18 -23.41 -4.04
CA ILE A 177 8.94 -24.38 -4.84
C ILE A 177 8.43 -25.78 -4.52
N ILE A 178 7.90 -26.47 -5.53
CA ILE A 178 7.47 -27.87 -5.44
C ILE A 178 8.30 -28.68 -6.44
N GLU A 179 9.23 -29.48 -5.91
CA GLU A 179 10.21 -30.26 -6.68
C GLU A 179 11.06 -29.37 -7.60
N LYS A 180 10.70 -29.30 -8.89
CA LYS A 180 11.39 -28.50 -9.93
C LYS A 180 10.54 -27.35 -10.50
N ASN A 181 9.30 -27.20 -10.03
CA ASN A 181 8.35 -26.20 -10.52
C ASN A 181 7.94 -25.25 -9.40
N ILE A 182 7.33 -24.12 -9.77
CA ILE A 182 6.81 -23.15 -8.79
C ILE A 182 5.29 -23.25 -8.78
N SER A 183 4.71 -23.56 -7.62
CA SER A 183 3.26 -23.60 -7.44
C SER A 183 2.77 -22.29 -6.84
N ILE A 184 1.81 -21.68 -7.49
CA ILE A 184 1.17 -20.43 -7.09
C ILE A 184 -0.22 -20.75 -6.57
N LYS A 185 -0.40 -20.63 -5.25
CA LYS A 185 -1.73 -20.59 -4.65
C LYS A 185 -2.26 -19.17 -4.76
N SER A 186 -2.80 -18.83 -5.92
CA SER A 186 -3.23 -17.47 -6.22
C SER A 186 -4.33 -16.99 -5.27
N PRO A 187 -4.17 -15.80 -4.65
CA PRO A 187 -5.24 -15.19 -3.86
C PRO A 187 -6.38 -14.67 -4.77
N LEU A 188 -6.12 -14.48 -6.07
CA LEU A 188 -7.04 -13.91 -7.04
C LEU A 188 -7.96 -14.99 -7.63
N SER A 189 -9.25 -14.67 -7.76
CA SER A 189 -10.15 -15.46 -8.61
C SER A 189 -9.86 -15.19 -10.10
N ARG A 190 -10.43 -16.00 -11.00
CA ARG A 190 -10.34 -15.73 -12.45
C ARG A 190 -10.94 -14.38 -12.82
N GLU A 191 -11.99 -13.95 -12.13
CA GLU A 191 -12.61 -12.64 -12.34
C GLU A 191 -11.70 -11.51 -11.87
N ASP A 192 -11.05 -11.67 -10.72
CA ASP A 192 -10.07 -10.71 -10.22
C ASP A 192 -8.86 -10.59 -11.17
N MET A 193 -8.36 -11.72 -11.69
CA MET A 193 -7.29 -11.73 -12.71
C MET A 193 -7.72 -10.99 -13.99
N ALA A 194 -8.97 -11.18 -14.43
CA ALA A 194 -9.52 -10.51 -15.60
C ALA A 194 -9.56 -8.99 -15.41
N ASN A 195 -10.09 -8.56 -14.26
CA ASN A 195 -10.14 -7.15 -13.86
C ASN A 195 -8.73 -6.55 -13.76
N TYR A 196 -7.77 -7.31 -13.23
CA TYR A 196 -6.38 -6.86 -13.07
C TYR A 196 -5.70 -6.57 -14.41
N ILE A 197 -5.86 -7.46 -15.40
CA ILE A 197 -5.24 -7.27 -16.72
C ILE A 197 -6.13 -6.49 -17.71
N GLY A 198 -7.33 -6.09 -17.31
CA GLY A 198 -8.25 -5.29 -18.14
C GLY A 198 -8.95 -6.07 -19.26
N VAL A 199 -9.36 -7.32 -19.01
CA VAL A 199 -10.09 -8.16 -19.97
C VAL A 199 -11.31 -8.83 -19.33
N THR A 200 -12.14 -9.50 -20.13
CA THR A 200 -13.28 -10.26 -19.60
C THR A 200 -12.86 -11.60 -18.96
N ARG A 201 -13.69 -12.13 -18.06
CA ARG A 201 -13.48 -13.43 -17.41
C ARG A 201 -13.34 -14.60 -18.40
N GLU A 202 -14.03 -14.54 -19.53
CA GLU A 202 -13.92 -15.53 -20.61
C GLU A 202 -12.57 -15.41 -21.29
N THR A 203 -12.10 -14.17 -21.52
CA THR A 203 -10.82 -13.89 -22.19
C THR A 203 -9.65 -14.39 -21.37
N ILE A 204 -9.60 -14.09 -20.06
CA ILE A 204 -8.57 -14.62 -19.16
C ILE A 204 -8.59 -16.16 -19.16
N SER A 205 -9.78 -16.79 -19.11
CA SER A 205 -9.90 -18.25 -19.09
C SER A 205 -9.35 -18.88 -20.37
N ARG A 206 -9.63 -18.28 -21.54
CA ARG A 206 -9.06 -18.72 -22.82
C ARG A 206 -7.53 -18.55 -22.86
N LYS A 207 -7.00 -17.42 -22.39
CA LYS A 207 -5.55 -17.15 -22.43
C LYS A 207 -4.75 -18.04 -21.48
N LEU A 208 -5.27 -18.28 -20.27
CA LEU A 208 -4.69 -19.28 -19.36
C LEU A 208 -4.70 -20.68 -19.96
N LYS A 209 -5.77 -21.05 -20.67
CA LYS A 209 -5.82 -22.34 -21.36
C LYS A 209 -4.78 -22.42 -22.48
N LYS A 210 -4.61 -21.35 -23.25
CA LYS A 210 -3.53 -21.21 -24.24
C LYS A 210 -2.14 -21.44 -23.61
N PHE A 211 -1.83 -20.76 -22.50
CA PHE A 211 -0.54 -20.93 -21.80
C PHE A 211 -0.35 -22.35 -21.23
N GLU A 212 -1.43 -23.01 -20.82
CA GLU A 212 -1.39 -24.42 -20.42
C GLU A 212 -1.11 -25.35 -21.61
N ASP A 213 -1.74 -25.11 -22.75
CA ASP A 213 -1.56 -25.91 -23.96
C ASP A 213 -0.14 -25.72 -24.56
N GLU A 214 0.44 -24.53 -24.39
CA GLU A 214 1.85 -24.22 -24.71
C GLU A 214 2.85 -24.78 -23.68
N LYS A 215 2.37 -25.47 -22.64
CA LYS A 215 3.17 -26.04 -21.54
C LYS A 215 3.97 -25.01 -20.73
N LEU A 216 3.55 -23.75 -20.73
CA LEU A 216 4.15 -22.68 -19.91
C LEU A 216 3.69 -22.79 -18.46
N ILE A 217 2.42 -23.18 -18.28
CA ILE A 217 1.79 -23.37 -16.97
C ILE A 217 0.99 -24.67 -16.93
N LYS A 218 0.56 -25.07 -15.74
CA LYS A 218 -0.44 -26.11 -15.52
C LYS A 218 -1.50 -25.63 -14.54
N ILE A 219 -2.77 -25.76 -14.90
CA ILE A 219 -3.90 -25.37 -14.06
C ILE A 219 -4.22 -26.54 -13.12
N ALA A 220 -3.77 -26.43 -11.86
CA ALA A 220 -3.95 -27.47 -10.83
C ALA A 220 -5.16 -27.21 -9.92
N GLY A 221 -6.10 -26.37 -10.34
CA GLY A 221 -7.34 -26.06 -9.62
C GLY A 221 -7.90 -24.68 -9.95
N LYS A 222 -8.96 -24.26 -9.24
CA LYS A 222 -9.59 -22.94 -9.47
C LYS A 222 -8.66 -21.76 -9.18
N ARG A 223 -7.74 -21.93 -8.23
CA ARG A 223 -6.79 -20.90 -7.77
C ARG A 223 -5.33 -21.38 -7.72
N ASN A 224 -5.07 -22.62 -8.13
CA ASN A 224 -3.71 -23.17 -8.11
C ASN A 224 -3.16 -23.24 -9.54
N ILE A 225 -2.03 -22.60 -9.76
CA ILE A 225 -1.34 -22.56 -11.06
C ILE A 225 0.10 -22.98 -10.82
N ILE A 226 0.60 -23.93 -11.59
CA ILE A 226 2.00 -24.36 -11.55
C ILE A 226 2.71 -23.73 -12.74
N ILE A 227 3.80 -23.02 -12.49
CA ILE A 227 4.70 -22.50 -13.52
C ILE A 227 5.64 -23.62 -13.95
N LEU A 228 5.63 -23.94 -15.24
CA LEU A 228 6.47 -25.00 -15.83
C LEU A 228 7.71 -24.43 -16.51
N ASP A 229 7.59 -23.24 -17.12
CA ASP A 229 8.69 -22.58 -17.82
C ASP A 229 8.68 -21.07 -17.52
N GLU A 230 9.48 -20.69 -16.53
CA GLU A 230 9.64 -19.30 -16.10
C GLU A 230 10.37 -18.46 -17.17
N GLU A 231 11.36 -19.02 -17.84
CA GLU A 231 12.16 -18.27 -18.83
C GLU A 231 11.32 -17.89 -20.03
N VAL A 232 10.49 -18.80 -20.54
CA VAL A 232 9.61 -18.49 -21.66
C VAL A 232 8.53 -17.48 -21.26
N LEU A 233 8.01 -17.52 -20.02
CA LEU A 233 7.10 -16.48 -19.52
C LEU A 233 7.77 -15.10 -19.45
N LYS A 234 9.04 -15.03 -19.08
CA LYS A 234 9.79 -13.76 -19.07
C LYS A 234 9.98 -13.17 -20.47
N ASN A 235 10.01 -13.99 -21.53
CA ASN A 235 10.12 -13.50 -22.91
C ASN A 235 8.85 -12.78 -23.41
N TYR A 236 7.72 -12.90 -22.71
CA TYR A 236 6.51 -12.15 -23.02
C TYR A 236 6.51 -10.72 -22.45
N ILE A 237 7.49 -10.37 -21.61
CA ILE A 237 7.66 -9.06 -20.94
C ILE A 237 8.78 -8.29 -21.62
#